data_AF-A0A3B5ATB1-F1
#
_entry.id   AF-A0A3B5ATB1-F1
#
_cell.length_a   1.000
_cell.length_b   1.000
_cell.length_c   1.000
_cell.angle_alpha   90.00
_cell.angle_beta   90.00
_cell.angle_gamma   90.00
#
_symmetry.space_group_name_H-M   'P 1'
#
loop_
_entity.id
_entity.type
_entity.pdbx_description
1 polymer ?
#
loop_
_entity_poly.entity_id
_entity_poly.type
_entity_poly.pdbx_seq_one_letter_code
_entity_poly.pdbx_strand_id
1 'polypeptide(L)'
;TKYTSTYPKVYDEYQIIFCTPVNIVSCDGKCPSASIYNYNINTYARFCKCCRETGLQRRSVQLYCSGNATWVSYTIQEPTDSVSASSETQPARNAPSV
;
A
#
# COMPACT_ATOMS: atom_id res chain seq x y z
N THR A 1 0.40 -0.65 7.29
CA THR A 1 0.10 -2.07 7.57
C THR A 1 -0.18 -2.78 6.26
N LYS A 2 0.19 -4.05 6.11
CA LYS A 2 -0.27 -4.87 4.96
C LYS A 2 -1.78 -5.04 5.08
N TYR A 3 -2.53 -4.76 4.03
CA TYR A 3 -3.95 -5.04 3.98
C TYR A 3 -4.26 -5.87 2.73
N THR A 4 -5.35 -6.62 2.81
CA THR A 4 -5.86 -7.42 1.72
C THR A 4 -7.13 -6.74 1.22
N SER A 5 -7.14 -6.39 -0.06
CA SER A 5 -8.32 -5.84 -0.73
C SER A 5 -8.90 -6.88 -1.67
N THR A 6 -10.23 -6.90 -1.76
CA THR A 6 -10.98 -7.81 -2.63
C THR A 6 -11.49 -7.03 -3.83
N TYR A 7 -10.92 -7.29 -5.02
CA TYR A 7 -11.33 -6.62 -6.25
C TYR A 7 -12.13 -7.57 -7.16
N PRO A 8 -13.34 -7.16 -7.60
CA PRO A 8 -14.16 -7.98 -8.51
C PRO A 8 -14.22 -7.46 -9.96
N LYS A 9 -13.45 -6.42 -10.33
CA LYS A 9 -13.63 -5.71 -11.60
C LYS A 9 -12.44 -5.88 -12.53
N VAL A 10 -12.67 -6.53 -13.67
CA VAL A 10 -11.78 -6.53 -14.82
C VAL A 10 -12.40 -5.62 -15.88
N TYR A 11 -11.58 -4.74 -16.47
CA TYR A 11 -11.97 -3.94 -17.62
C TYR A 11 -11.55 -4.69 -18.88
N ASP A 12 -12.52 -5.20 -19.62
CA ASP A 12 -12.31 -5.78 -20.93
C ASP A 12 -13.13 -4.98 -21.95
N GLU A 13 -12.48 -4.53 -23.02
CA GLU A 13 -13.07 -3.79 -24.14
C GLU A 13 -14.24 -2.85 -23.77
N TYR A 14 -14.00 -1.89 -22.87
CA TYR A 14 -14.98 -0.87 -22.42
C TYR A 14 -16.18 -1.33 -21.56
N GLN A 15 -16.26 -2.61 -21.14
CA GLN A 15 -17.31 -3.08 -20.23
C GLN A 15 -16.73 -3.55 -18.88
N ILE A 16 -17.48 -3.28 -17.80
CA ILE A 16 -17.16 -3.78 -16.47
C ILE A 16 -17.75 -5.18 -16.36
N ILE A 17 -16.87 -6.19 -16.37
CA ILE A 17 -17.29 -7.58 -16.19
C ILE A 17 -17.09 -7.97 -14.72
N PHE A 18 -18.12 -8.55 -14.11
CA PHE A 18 -18.02 -9.12 -12.78
C PHE A 18 -17.33 -10.48 -12.86
N CYS A 19 -16.19 -10.60 -12.21
CA CYS A 19 -15.43 -11.84 -12.12
C CYS A 19 -15.28 -12.26 -10.66
N THR A 20 -14.93 -13.54 -10.45
CA THR A 20 -14.69 -14.09 -9.11
C THR A 20 -13.68 -13.21 -8.36
N PRO A 21 -14.02 -12.75 -7.14
CA PRO A 21 -13.16 -11.86 -6.39
C PRO A 21 -11.82 -12.53 -6.06
N VAL A 22 -10.73 -11.76 -6.17
CA VAL A 22 -9.40 -12.18 -5.70
C VAL A 22 -8.87 -11.24 -4.64
N ASN A 23 -8.10 -11.84 -3.73
CA ASN A 23 -7.37 -11.14 -2.68
C ASN A 23 -6.09 -10.56 -3.26
N ILE A 24 -5.91 -9.25 -3.09
CA ILE A 24 -4.70 -8.53 -3.49
C ILE A 24 -4.09 -7.93 -2.24
N VAL A 25 -2.81 -8.20 -2.01
CA VAL A 25 -2.07 -7.58 -0.89
C VAL A 25 -1.57 -6.20 -1.29
N SER A 26 -1.70 -5.21 -0.40
CA SER A 26 -1.14 -3.87 -0.61
C SER A 26 -0.79 -3.16 0.71
N CYS A 27 -0.01 -2.08 0.64
CA CYS A 27 0.37 -1.27 1.80
C CYS A 27 -0.63 -0.12 2.06
N ASP A 28 -1.23 -0.05 3.27
CA ASP A 28 -2.10 1.08 3.64
C ASP A 28 -1.26 2.30 4.08
N GLY A 29 -1.72 3.50 3.73
CA GLY A 29 -1.09 4.79 4.05
C GLY A 29 -1.20 5.21 5.52
N LYS A 30 -1.85 4.40 6.37
CA LYS A 30 -1.88 4.59 7.82
C LYS A 30 -0.50 4.24 8.43
N CYS A 31 0.38 5.24 8.47
CA CYS A 31 1.70 5.16 9.07
C CYS A 31 1.66 5.65 10.54
N PRO A 32 1.98 4.82 11.55
CA PRO A 32 2.19 5.33 12.90
C PRO A 32 3.32 6.35 12.88
N SER A 33 2.96 7.58 13.24
CA SER A 33 3.85 8.74 13.21
C SER A 33 3.95 9.30 14.63
N ALA A 34 5.16 9.52 15.11
CA ALA A 34 5.42 10.08 16.42
C ALA A 34 6.34 11.30 16.30
N SER A 35 6.06 12.32 17.09
CA SER A 35 6.93 13.49 17.24
C SER A 35 7.39 13.59 18.68
N ILE A 36 8.71 13.61 18.89
CA ILE A 36 9.34 13.76 20.20
C ILE A 36 9.98 15.15 20.24
N TYR A 37 9.60 15.96 21.22
CA TYR A 37 10.22 17.26 21.46
C TYR A 37 11.43 17.12 22.39
N ASN A 38 12.55 17.74 22.02
CA ASN A 38 13.73 17.80 22.85
C ASN A 38 13.93 19.24 23.35
N TYR A 39 13.69 19.45 24.65
CA TYR A 39 13.82 20.75 25.30
C TYR A 39 15.27 21.24 25.38
N ASN A 40 16.26 20.34 25.45
CA ASN A 40 17.68 20.71 25.59
C ASN A 40 18.24 21.38 24.32
N ILE A 41 17.71 21.03 23.15
CA ILE A 41 18.15 21.56 21.85
C ILE A 41 17.02 22.29 21.10
N ASN A 42 15.87 22.50 21.73
CA ASN A 42 14.67 23.16 21.17
C ASN A 42 14.25 22.65 19.77
N THR A 43 14.30 21.33 19.56
CA THR A 43 13.97 20.72 18.26
C THR A 43 12.99 19.55 18.39
N TYR A 44 12.30 19.23 17.29
CA TYR A 44 11.45 18.05 17.17
C TYR A 44 12.14 16.93 16.36
N ALA A 45 12.16 15.73 16.92
CA ALA A 45 12.44 14.50 16.18
C ALA A 45 11.12 13.91 15.67
N ARG A 46 11.02 13.66 14.37
CA ARG A 46 9.85 13.01 13.76
C ARG A 46 10.19 11.61 13.30
N PHE A 47 9.41 10.66 13.77
CA PHE A 47 9.51 9.25 13.40
C PHE A 47 8.26 8.89 12.60
N CYS A 48 8.44 8.56 11.33
CA CYS A 48 7.37 8.04 10.50
C CYS A 48 7.74 6.62 10.06
N LYS A 49 6.92 5.63 10.45
CA LYS A 49 7.03 4.26 9.95
C LYS A 49 5.96 4.05 8.89
N CYS A 50 6.36 3.96 7.64
CA CYS A 50 5.46 3.67 6.54
C CYS A 50 5.65 2.27 6.00
N CYS A 51 4.56 1.66 5.55
CA CYS A 51 4.61 0.43 4.77
C CYS A 51 5.15 0.82 3.40
N ARG A 52 6.34 0.32 3.05
CA ARG A 52 6.90 0.51 1.72
C ARG A 52 6.93 -0.84 1.02
N GLU A 53 6.38 -0.86 -0.18
CA GLU A 53 6.48 -1.97 -1.10
C GLU A 53 7.89 -1.95 -1.70
N THR A 54 8.74 -2.92 -1.33
CA THR A 54 10.15 -2.96 -1.76
C THR A 54 10.43 -4.00 -2.84
N GLY A 55 9.49 -4.91 -3.07
CA GLY A 55 9.51 -5.84 -4.18
C GLY A 55 8.10 -6.00 -4.72
N LEU A 56 7.96 -6.03 -6.05
CA LEU A 56 6.70 -6.31 -6.74
C LEU A 56 6.84 -7.65 -7.45
N GLN A 57 5.92 -8.57 -7.19
CA GLN A 57 5.77 -9.80 -7.93
C GLN A 57 4.53 -9.69 -8.80
N ARG A 58 4.69 -10.05 -10.08
CA ARG A 58 3.55 -10.26 -10.97
C ARG A 58 3.05 -11.66 -10.80
N ARG A 59 1.78 -11.81 -10.46
CA ARG A 59 1.09 -13.08 -10.39
C ARG A 59 -0.02 -13.07 -11.44
N SER A 60 0.01 -14.04 -12.34
CA SER A 60 -1.11 -14.27 -13.26
C SER A 60 -2.11 -15.18 -12.57
N VAL A 61 -3.36 -14.74 -12.49
CA VAL A 61 -4.49 -15.49 -11.94
C VAL A 61 -5.57 -15.64 -13.01
N GLN A 62 -6.16 -16.82 -13.11
CA GLN A 62 -7.36 -17.00 -13.93
C GLN A 62 -8.59 -16.60 -13.12
N LEU A 63 -9.34 -15.65 -13.64
CA LEU A 63 -10.61 -15.20 -13.08
C LEU A 63 -11.75 -15.76 -13.92
N TYR A 64 -12.75 -16.34 -13.26
CA TYR A 64 -13.97 -16.73 -13.94
C TYR A 64 -14.93 -15.53 -13.97
N CYS A 65 -15.39 -15.17 -15.16
CA CYS A 65 -16.23 -14.00 -15.37
C CYS A 65 -17.63 -14.41 -15.80
N SER A 66 -18.64 -14.07 -14.99
CA SER A 66 -20.02 -14.50 -15.24
C SER A 66 -20.68 -13.74 -16.40
N GLY A 67 -20.14 -12.59 -16.80
CA GLY A 67 -20.69 -11.80 -17.91
C GLY A 67 -20.61 -12.50 -19.27
N ASN A 68 -19.50 -13.19 -19.54
CA ASN A 68 -19.27 -13.92 -20.80
C ASN A 68 -19.08 -15.44 -20.59
N ALA A 69 -19.21 -15.94 -19.35
CA ALA A 69 -18.87 -17.31 -18.97
C ALA A 69 -17.46 -17.72 -19.44
N THR A 70 -16.52 -16.77 -19.39
CA THR A 70 -15.14 -16.94 -19.85
C THR A 70 -14.15 -16.92 -18.71
N TRP A 71 -12.99 -17.53 -18.97
CA TRP A 71 -11.81 -17.43 -18.11
C TRP A 71 -10.91 -16.33 -18.65
N VAL A 72 -10.64 -15.32 -17.81
CA VAL A 72 -9.75 -14.21 -18.16
C VAL A 72 -8.46 -14.34 -17.36
N SER A 73 -7.32 -14.30 -18.05
CA SER A 73 -6.01 -14.22 -17.40
C SER A 73 -5.75 -12.79 -16.96
N TYR A 74 -5.74 -12.56 -15.65
CA TYR A 74 -5.49 -11.25 -15.07
C TYR A 74 -4.13 -11.24 -14.36
N THR A 75 -3.30 -10.25 -14.67
CA THR A 75 -1.99 -10.09 -14.03
C THR A 75 -2.09 -9.07 -12.92
N ILE A 76 -1.94 -9.51 -11.68
CA ILE A 76 -1.88 -8.65 -10.50
C ILE A 76 -0.43 -8.33 -10.15
N GLN A 77 -0.20 -7.09 -9.71
CA GLN A 77 1.07 -6.67 -9.11
C GLN A 77 0.87 -6.66 -7.60
N GLU A 78 1.46 -7.65 -6.94
CA GLU A 78 1.43 -7.77 -5.48
C GLU A 78 2.81 -7.47 -4.91
N PRO A 79 2.90 -6.81 -3.75
CA PRO A 79 4.18 -6.63 -3.08
C PRO A 79 4.66 -7.98 -2.52
N THR A 80 5.82 -8.45 -2.99
CA THR A 80 6.47 -9.68 -2.49
C THR A 80 6.88 -9.49 -1.03
N ASP A 81 7.46 -8.32 -0.77
CA ASP A 81 7.98 -7.94 0.53
C ASP A 81 7.43 -6.57 0.92
N SER A 82 6.97 -6.49 2.17
CA SER A 82 6.66 -5.22 2.82
C SER A 82 7.66 -5.04 3.94
N VAL A 83 8.54 -4.07 3.82
CA VAL A 83 9.30 -3.59 4.96
C VAL A 83 8.54 -2.43 5.58
N SER A 84 8.54 -2.39 6.91
CA SER A 84 8.31 -1.12 7.60
C SER A 84 9.51 -0.23 7.28
N ALA A 85 9.39 0.60 6.25
CA ALA A 85 10.36 1.65 6.03
C ALA A 85 10.15 2.68 7.15
N SER A 86 11.09 2.77 8.08
CA SER A 86 11.30 4.02 8.80
C SER A 86 11.77 5.00 7.74
N SER A 87 10.92 5.94 7.32
CA SER A 87 11.46 7.11 6.63
C SER A 87 12.30 7.82 7.68
N GLU A 88 13.61 7.80 7.46
CA GLU A 88 14.61 8.42 8.33
C GLU A 88 14.20 9.84 8.71
N THR A 89 14.47 10.16 9.97
CA THR A 89 14.27 11.44 10.67
C THR A 89 14.26 12.64 9.72
N GLN A 90 13.11 13.30 9.54
CA GLN A 90 13.11 14.64 8.94
C GLN A 90 14.13 15.51 9.70
N PRO A 91 14.93 16.35 9.03
CA PRO A 91 15.89 17.21 9.71
C PRO A 91 15.20 17.97 10.84
N ALA A 92 15.87 18.05 11.98
CA ALA A 92 15.36 18.68 13.19
C ALA A 92 14.81 20.07 12.86
N ARG A 93 13.48 20.23 12.93
CA ARG A 93 12.87 21.56 12.81
C ARG A 93 12.89 22.20 14.19
N ASN A 94 13.39 23.43 14.25
CA ASN A 94 13.28 24.27 15.44
C ASN A 94 11.82 24.32 15.87
N ALA A 95 11.57 24.19 17.17
CA ALA A 95 10.22 24.37 17.68
C ALA A 95 9.74 25.81 17.39
N PRO A 96 8.47 25.99 17.03
CA PRO A 96 7.90 27.33 16.91
C PRO A 96 8.04 28.02 18.27
N SER A 97 8.62 29.22 18.29
CA SER A 97 8.63 30.07 19.47
C SER A 97 7.18 30.44 19.80
N VAL A 98 6.71 30.05 20.98
CA VAL A 98 5.43 30.52 21.55
C VAL A 98 5.56 31.98 21.93
#